data_AF-A0A2G5TDZ0-F1
#
_entry.id   AF-A0A2G5TDZ0-F1
#
_cell.length_a   1.000
_cell.length_b   1.000
_cell.length_c   1.000
_cell.angle_alpha   90.00
_cell.angle_beta   90.00
_cell.angle_gamma   90.00
#
_symmetry.space_group_name_H-M   'P 1'
#
loop_
_entity.id
_entity.type
_entity.pdbx_description
1 polymer ?
#
loop_
_entity_poly.entity_id
_entity_poly.type
_entity_poly.pdbx_seq_one_letter_code
_entity_poly.pdbx_strand_id
1 'polypeptide(L)'
;MYDKFLNFNVPNLKNFNSSDPNKHQIYIQYDYYESSTDHVCFSLEEVSNFYGAENVVMSRRSQKYCDHFGPTVFGEKLCKIPENDSINSIKNLEENCQRIFGILKIGPGDEKFVYKLKNVTWIYGKLIVENTTLTSVDFLNDLGFVISFNEHCDTSSLQFSHNKNLMEIKLPNLKKVLGGSKSFVINGNNGNFANSSKFCCEIENGLYKASSDVPLIDRQTCEAIQEKKQLKCSDIPGFQKLKLLEKVNSAIQRILKIQNIDTVLKLQKSQILNFQNFNSSDPSKRKVYIQYDYFGIKSQNYVCFSLEETSNFYGAENVVMSNQDQTYCNHSSATVFGERLCKVSESENIKNLEENCQRIFGILEIGPGDEAFVYKLENVTWIYGQLIIENTNLTSINFLNNLGFVISFDNYWKKSSLQILQNKNLMEIQLPSLKRALGGYSPFVITGNNGNFANNSKFCCEIRHGLHKTSKDVPLIDRQICGNF
;
A
#
# COMPACT_ATOMS: atom_id res chain seq x y z
N MET A 1 -6.61 26.58 -21.90
CA MET A 1 -6.65 25.34 -22.70
C MET A 1 -5.40 24.57 -22.30
N TYR A 2 -5.51 23.66 -21.34
CA TYR A 2 -4.40 22.79 -20.96
C TYR A 2 -4.78 21.37 -21.35
N ASP A 3 -3.83 20.71 -22.01
CA ASP A 3 -4.01 19.38 -22.56
C ASP A 3 -4.20 18.35 -21.44
N LYS A 4 -5.25 17.54 -21.57
CA LYS A 4 -5.42 16.34 -20.76
C LYS A 4 -4.26 15.39 -21.07
N PHE A 5 -3.37 15.15 -20.12
CA PHE A 5 -2.35 14.11 -20.25
C PHE A 5 -2.99 12.75 -19.98
N LEU A 6 -3.35 12.04 -21.05
CA LEU A 6 -3.79 10.65 -21.00
C LEU A 6 -2.61 9.68 -20.74
N ASN A 7 -1.38 10.14 -20.93
CA ASN A 7 -0.13 9.40 -20.82
C ASN A 7 0.98 10.24 -20.14
N PHE A 8 2.00 9.57 -19.58
CA PHE A 8 3.14 10.24 -18.93
C PHE A 8 4.06 10.97 -19.94
N ASN A 9 4.12 10.47 -21.18
CA ASN A 9 4.72 11.05 -22.38
C ASN A 9 6.19 11.52 -22.28
N VAL A 10 7.03 10.79 -21.55
CA VAL A 10 8.49 10.99 -21.48
C VAL A 10 9.28 9.69 -21.73
N PRO A 11 9.03 8.97 -22.84
CA PRO A 11 9.69 7.70 -23.15
C PRO A 11 11.21 7.80 -23.35
N ASN A 12 11.74 9.02 -23.53
CA ASN A 12 13.17 9.28 -23.69
C ASN A 12 13.90 9.61 -22.38
N LEU A 13 13.17 9.75 -21.26
CA LEU A 13 13.78 10.02 -19.95
C LEU A 13 14.34 8.72 -19.37
N LYS A 14 15.65 8.52 -19.52
CA LYS A 14 16.37 7.30 -19.14
C LYS A 14 17.53 7.49 -18.17
N ASN A 15 17.96 8.74 -17.98
CA ASN A 15 19.11 9.07 -17.13
C ASN A 15 18.62 9.68 -15.82
N PHE A 16 18.84 8.98 -14.72
CA PHE A 16 18.42 9.39 -13.38
C PHE A 16 19.68 9.57 -12.53
N ASN A 17 20.12 10.82 -12.36
CA ASN A 17 21.32 11.15 -11.58
C ASN A 17 20.95 12.13 -10.46
N SER A 18 21.46 11.87 -9.26
CA SER A 18 21.38 12.81 -8.15
C SER A 18 22.61 13.70 -8.14
N SER A 19 22.42 15.01 -8.00
CA SER A 19 23.51 15.96 -7.77
C SER A 19 24.05 15.90 -6.33
N ASP A 20 23.31 15.26 -5.42
CA ASP A 20 23.73 15.02 -4.04
C ASP A 20 24.37 13.62 -3.95
N PRO A 21 25.69 13.52 -3.73
CA PRO A 21 26.41 12.25 -3.65
C PRO A 21 25.98 11.37 -2.47
N ASN A 22 25.23 11.91 -1.50
CA ASN A 22 24.68 11.14 -0.39
C ASN A 22 23.28 10.58 -0.71
N LYS A 23 22.56 11.15 -1.67
CA LYS A 23 21.22 10.67 -2.09
C LYS A 23 21.35 9.79 -3.32
N HIS A 24 21.22 8.49 -3.09
CA HIS A 24 21.37 7.47 -4.11
C HIS A 24 20.05 7.04 -4.74
N GLN A 25 18.90 7.56 -4.29
CA GLN A 25 17.58 7.18 -4.78
C GLN A 25 16.77 8.41 -5.23
N ILE A 26 16.13 8.28 -6.39
CA ILE A 26 15.25 9.27 -7.00
C ILE A 26 13.83 8.75 -6.87
N TYR A 27 13.03 9.46 -6.09
CA TYR A 27 11.64 9.15 -5.86
C TYR A 27 10.78 9.89 -6.87
N ILE A 28 10.09 9.15 -7.73
CA ILE A 28 9.13 9.70 -8.69
C ILE A 28 7.74 9.46 -8.13
N GLN A 29 7.12 10.55 -7.69
CA GLN A 29 5.73 10.58 -7.26
C GLN A 29 4.92 11.32 -8.31
N TYR A 30 3.83 10.72 -8.74
CA TYR A 30 2.80 11.36 -9.55
C TYR A 30 1.47 11.21 -8.80
N ASP A 31 0.67 12.27 -8.81
CA ASP A 31 -0.62 12.32 -8.13
C ASP A 31 -1.74 12.10 -9.14
N TYR A 32 -2.67 11.19 -8.80
CA TYR A 32 -3.88 10.93 -9.55
C TYR A 32 -4.99 11.92 -9.18
N TYR A 33 -5.86 12.22 -10.15
CA TYR A 33 -7.00 13.12 -10.03
C TYR A 33 -8.29 12.31 -10.00
N GLU A 34 -8.87 12.15 -8.82
CA GLU A 34 -9.94 11.18 -8.53
C GLU A 34 -11.33 11.50 -9.12
N SER A 35 -11.47 12.47 -10.04
CA SER A 35 -12.77 12.81 -10.66
C SER A 35 -12.92 12.40 -12.12
N SER A 36 -11.92 11.80 -12.76
CA SER A 36 -12.06 11.19 -14.09
C SER A 36 -11.77 9.71 -14.03
N THR A 37 -12.41 8.90 -14.86
CA THR A 37 -12.07 7.48 -15.11
C THR A 37 -10.69 7.30 -15.76
N ASP A 38 -9.98 8.40 -16.05
CA ASP A 38 -8.80 8.46 -16.91
C ASP A 38 -7.51 8.27 -16.09
N HIS A 39 -7.13 7.00 -15.88
CA HIS A 39 -5.85 6.63 -15.28
C HIS A 39 -4.69 7.16 -16.16
N VAL A 40 -3.63 7.69 -15.55
CA VAL A 40 -2.39 8.00 -16.29
C VAL A 40 -1.77 6.67 -16.72
N CYS A 41 -1.64 6.49 -18.02
CA CYS A 41 -0.99 5.31 -18.56
C CYS A 41 0.51 5.54 -18.76
N PHE A 42 1.29 4.47 -18.62
CA PHE A 42 2.71 4.43 -18.93
C PHE A 42 2.92 3.61 -20.20
N SER A 43 3.74 4.13 -21.12
CA SER A 43 4.24 3.37 -22.26
C SER A 43 5.24 2.32 -21.78
N LEU A 44 5.51 1.29 -22.59
CA LEU A 44 6.45 0.23 -22.20
C LEU A 44 7.90 0.74 -22.09
N GLU A 45 8.26 1.74 -22.89
CA GLU A 45 9.53 2.46 -22.82
C GLU A 45 9.67 3.18 -21.47
N GLU A 46 8.63 3.88 -21.04
CA GLU A 46 8.61 4.59 -19.76
C GLU A 46 8.73 3.63 -18.59
N VAL A 47 7.94 2.55 -18.60
CA VAL A 47 8.06 1.49 -17.59
C VAL A 47 9.47 0.94 -17.57
N SER A 48 10.07 0.69 -18.72
CA SER A 48 11.43 0.17 -18.78
C SER A 48 12.49 1.14 -18.28
N ASN A 49 12.36 2.42 -18.57
CA ASN A 49 13.30 3.41 -18.05
C ASN A 49 13.17 3.57 -16.53
N PHE A 50 11.94 3.73 -16.01
CA PHE A 50 11.73 4.00 -14.59
C PHE A 50 11.96 2.76 -13.72
N TYR A 51 11.45 1.60 -14.12
CA TYR A 51 11.60 0.38 -13.33
C TYR A 51 12.90 -0.35 -13.60
N GLY A 52 13.57 -0.06 -14.72
CA GLY A 52 14.89 -0.59 -15.06
C GLY A 52 16.04 0.14 -14.37
N ALA A 53 15.82 1.37 -13.90
CA ALA A 53 16.82 2.12 -13.16
C ALA A 53 16.93 1.65 -11.70
N GLU A 54 18.15 1.29 -11.29
CA GLU A 54 18.47 0.79 -9.95
C GLU A 54 18.14 1.83 -8.86
N ASN A 55 18.32 3.11 -9.16
CA ASN A 55 18.13 4.21 -8.22
C ASN A 55 16.75 4.87 -8.29
N VAL A 56 15.80 4.35 -9.07
CA VAL A 56 14.48 4.98 -9.21
C VAL A 56 13.42 4.22 -8.41
N VAL A 57 12.70 4.96 -7.57
CA VAL A 57 11.56 4.47 -6.79
C VAL A 57 10.30 5.20 -7.26
N MET A 58 9.37 4.45 -7.85
CA MET A 58 8.08 4.96 -8.32
C MET A 58 6.99 4.77 -7.26
N SER A 59 6.09 5.74 -7.11
CA SER A 59 4.84 5.57 -6.34
C SER A 59 3.98 4.46 -6.96
N ARG A 60 3.51 3.47 -6.18
CA ARG A 60 2.76 2.30 -6.70
C ARG A 60 1.25 2.55 -6.95
N ARG A 61 0.77 3.79 -6.98
CA ARG A 61 -0.68 4.06 -6.97
C ARG A 61 -1.26 4.12 -8.39
N SER A 62 -2.26 3.28 -8.66
CA SER A 62 -3.17 3.35 -9.81
C SER A 62 -2.48 3.53 -11.17
N GLN A 63 -1.48 2.69 -11.44
CA GLN A 63 -0.75 2.69 -12.73
C GLN A 63 -1.52 1.84 -13.74
N LYS A 64 -1.45 2.19 -15.01
CA LYS A 64 -1.86 1.28 -16.10
C LYS A 64 -0.88 1.37 -17.25
N TYR A 65 -0.88 0.36 -18.10
CA TYR A 65 -0.20 0.43 -19.39
C TYR A 65 -1.05 1.23 -20.38
N CYS A 66 -0.42 1.93 -21.33
CA CYS A 66 -1.14 2.60 -22.42
C CYS A 66 -1.59 1.57 -23.47
N ASP A 67 -2.80 1.71 -24.04
CA ASP A 67 -3.36 0.69 -24.97
C ASP A 67 -2.60 0.55 -26.31
N HIS A 68 -1.76 1.54 -26.64
CA HIS A 68 -1.01 1.59 -27.90
C HIS A 68 0.42 1.11 -27.71
N PHE A 69 0.71 -0.09 -28.23
CA PHE A 69 2.07 -0.65 -28.24
C PHE A 69 2.52 -0.93 -29.67
N GLY A 70 3.70 -0.42 -30.03
CA GLY A 70 4.39 -0.80 -31.25
C GLY A 70 4.88 -2.26 -31.22
N PRO A 71 5.41 -2.78 -32.35
CA PRO A 71 5.95 -4.14 -32.42
C PRO A 71 7.29 -4.30 -31.69
N THR A 72 7.91 -3.20 -31.27
CA THR A 72 9.18 -3.18 -30.55
C THR A 72 9.17 -2.15 -29.42
N VAL A 73 10.03 -2.36 -28.43
CA VAL A 73 10.36 -1.38 -27.38
C VAL A 73 11.88 -1.25 -27.37
N PHE A 74 12.42 -0.05 -27.59
CA PHE A 74 13.85 0.19 -27.81
C PHE A 74 14.49 -0.70 -28.90
N GLY A 75 13.72 -1.06 -29.94
CA GLY A 75 14.17 -1.94 -31.02
C GLY A 75 14.13 -3.43 -30.69
N GLU A 76 13.80 -3.81 -29.45
CA GLU A 76 13.62 -5.20 -29.04
C GLU A 76 12.22 -5.71 -29.41
N LYS A 77 12.13 -6.95 -29.89
CA LYS A 77 10.85 -7.54 -30.32
C LYS A 77 9.87 -7.67 -29.14
N LEU A 78 8.71 -7.04 -29.26
CA LEU A 78 7.60 -7.15 -28.32
C LEU A 78 6.59 -8.19 -28.81
N CYS A 79 6.29 -9.17 -27.99
CA CYS A 79 5.25 -10.15 -28.22
C CYS A 79 4.08 -9.93 -27.26
N LYS A 80 2.86 -9.95 -27.78
CA LYS A 80 1.64 -9.78 -26.98
C LYS A 80 0.96 -11.12 -26.78
N ILE A 81 0.51 -11.38 -25.56
CA ILE A 81 -0.38 -12.49 -25.26
C ILE A 81 -1.81 -11.97 -25.37
N PRO A 82 -2.69 -12.58 -26.19
CA PRO A 82 -4.09 -12.19 -26.27
C PRO A 82 -4.75 -12.21 -24.88
N GLU A 83 -5.80 -11.42 -24.64
CA GLU A 83 -6.47 -11.43 -23.32
C GLU A 83 -7.46 -12.60 -23.13
N ASN A 84 -7.71 -13.41 -24.17
CA ASN A 84 -8.65 -14.52 -24.10
C ASN A 84 -8.04 -15.75 -23.40
N ASP A 85 -8.55 -16.06 -22.20
CA ASP A 85 -8.11 -17.17 -21.33
C ASP A 85 -8.01 -18.55 -22.01
N SER A 86 -8.77 -18.81 -23.07
CA SER A 86 -8.71 -20.06 -23.82
C SER A 86 -7.50 -20.18 -24.77
N ILE A 87 -6.73 -19.10 -24.96
CA ILE A 87 -5.61 -18.97 -25.91
C ILE A 87 -4.31 -18.56 -25.20
N ASN A 88 -4.33 -18.32 -23.88
CA ASN A 88 -3.20 -17.90 -23.04
C ASN A 88 -2.16 -19.01 -22.80
N SER A 89 -1.75 -19.67 -23.87
CA SER A 89 -0.72 -20.70 -23.90
C SER A 89 0.48 -20.18 -24.69
N ILE A 90 1.66 -20.38 -24.12
CA ILE A 90 2.98 -20.14 -24.74
C ILE A 90 3.13 -20.81 -26.11
N LYS A 91 2.32 -21.84 -26.44
CA LYS A 91 2.30 -22.47 -27.75
C LYS A 91 2.15 -21.44 -28.88
N ASN A 92 1.29 -20.45 -28.69
CA ASN A 92 0.97 -19.44 -29.70
C ASN A 92 1.87 -18.21 -29.63
N LEU A 93 2.79 -18.15 -28.66
CA LEU A 93 3.77 -17.08 -28.58
C LEU A 93 4.68 -17.15 -29.80
N GLU A 94 4.95 -16.01 -30.42
CA GLU A 94 5.92 -15.92 -31.51
C GLU A 94 7.33 -16.31 -31.03
N GLU A 95 8.22 -16.63 -31.97
CA GLU A 95 9.62 -16.90 -31.63
C GLU A 95 10.43 -15.60 -31.54
N ASN A 96 11.57 -15.69 -30.85
CA ASN A 96 12.55 -14.61 -30.68
C ASN A 96 12.00 -13.35 -29.98
N CYS A 97 10.98 -13.51 -29.15
CA CYS A 97 10.51 -12.44 -28.28
C CYS A 97 11.59 -12.04 -27.29
N GLN A 98 11.81 -10.74 -27.14
CA GLN A 98 12.69 -10.18 -26.11
C GLN A 98 11.86 -9.56 -24.98
N ARG A 99 10.65 -9.08 -25.31
CA ARG A 99 9.72 -8.49 -24.36
C ARG A 99 8.34 -9.09 -24.54
N ILE A 100 7.63 -9.27 -23.45
CA ILE A 100 6.27 -9.82 -23.45
C ILE A 100 5.32 -8.84 -22.78
N PHE A 101 4.16 -8.62 -23.39
CA PHE A 101 3.04 -7.90 -22.77
C PHE A 101 1.86 -8.85 -22.55
N GLY A 102 1.33 -8.87 -21.33
CA GLY A 102 0.15 -9.68 -20.96
C GLY A 102 0.41 -10.70 -19.85
N ILE A 103 -0.54 -11.62 -19.68
CA ILE A 103 -0.49 -12.69 -18.67
C ILE A 103 0.02 -13.97 -19.33
N LEU A 104 1.26 -14.34 -19.04
CA LEU A 104 1.89 -15.55 -19.52
C LEU A 104 1.66 -16.70 -18.54
N LYS A 105 0.89 -17.70 -18.95
CA LYS A 105 0.67 -18.92 -18.20
C LYS A 105 1.38 -20.10 -18.88
N ILE A 106 2.12 -20.89 -18.09
CA ILE A 106 2.77 -22.13 -18.50
C ILE A 106 2.15 -23.24 -17.66
N GLY A 107 1.31 -24.06 -18.30
CA GLY A 107 0.60 -25.16 -17.67
C GLY A 107 1.01 -26.54 -18.20
N PRO A 108 0.25 -27.59 -17.86
CA PRO A 108 0.45 -28.93 -18.41
C PRO A 108 0.38 -28.93 -19.95
N GLY A 109 1.42 -29.46 -20.60
CA GLY A 109 1.52 -29.57 -22.06
C GLY A 109 2.22 -28.40 -22.75
N ASP A 110 2.47 -27.31 -22.03
CA ASP A 110 3.17 -26.11 -22.51
C ASP A 110 4.70 -26.20 -22.36
N GLU A 111 5.19 -27.16 -21.58
CA GLU A 111 6.60 -27.28 -21.20
C GLU A 111 7.53 -27.38 -22.41
N LYS A 112 7.07 -28.00 -23.50
CA LYS A 112 7.84 -28.14 -24.74
C LYS A 112 8.05 -26.82 -25.50
N PHE A 113 7.36 -25.75 -25.12
CA PHE A 113 7.45 -24.44 -25.76
C PHE A 113 8.23 -23.41 -24.94
N VAL A 114 8.72 -23.76 -23.74
CA VAL A 114 9.46 -22.83 -22.86
C VAL A 114 10.74 -22.27 -23.50
N TYR A 115 11.28 -22.96 -24.51
CA TYR A 115 12.43 -22.48 -25.30
C TYR A 115 12.18 -21.12 -25.95
N LYS A 116 10.90 -20.75 -26.21
CA LYS A 116 10.52 -19.45 -26.77
C LYS A 116 10.82 -18.27 -25.84
N LEU A 117 11.02 -18.53 -24.54
CA LEU A 117 11.30 -17.50 -23.54
C LEU A 117 12.79 -17.25 -23.31
N LYS A 118 13.67 -17.98 -23.99
CA LYS A 118 15.12 -17.96 -23.73
C LYS A 118 15.73 -16.57 -23.78
N ASN A 119 15.26 -15.70 -24.67
CA ASN A 119 15.79 -14.36 -24.89
C ASN A 119 14.93 -13.26 -24.23
N VAL A 120 13.93 -13.63 -23.43
CA VAL A 120 12.99 -12.68 -22.83
C VAL A 120 13.64 -12.01 -21.64
N THR A 121 13.72 -10.68 -21.69
CA THR A 121 14.33 -9.84 -20.65
C THR A 121 13.28 -9.08 -19.83
N TRP A 122 12.10 -8.81 -20.42
CA TRP A 122 11.00 -8.07 -19.79
C TRP A 122 9.65 -8.78 -19.96
N ILE A 123 8.88 -8.80 -18.87
CA ILE A 123 7.46 -9.14 -18.88
C ILE A 123 6.68 -7.96 -18.28
N TYR A 124 5.83 -7.36 -19.09
CA TYR A 124 4.86 -6.33 -18.71
C TYR A 124 3.51 -7.00 -18.45
N GLY A 125 3.35 -7.51 -17.24
CA GLY A 125 2.21 -8.32 -16.81
C GLY A 125 2.67 -9.42 -15.88
N LYS A 126 2.15 -10.63 -16.07
CA LYS A 126 2.35 -11.75 -15.14
C LYS A 126 3.02 -12.94 -15.81
N LEU A 127 3.78 -13.68 -15.03
CA LEU A 127 4.31 -14.99 -15.38
C LEU A 127 3.88 -16.01 -14.33
N ILE A 128 3.07 -16.98 -14.75
CA ILE A 128 2.51 -18.03 -13.92
C ILE A 128 2.95 -19.39 -14.46
N VAL A 129 3.72 -20.14 -13.68
CA VAL A 129 4.15 -21.50 -14.00
C VAL A 129 3.52 -22.45 -13.01
N GLU A 130 2.53 -23.22 -13.45
CA GLU A 130 1.78 -24.08 -12.55
C GLU A 130 1.43 -25.46 -13.10
N ASN A 131 1.42 -26.45 -12.21
CA ASN A 131 1.05 -27.84 -12.51
C ASN A 131 1.86 -28.47 -13.67
N THR A 132 3.07 -27.97 -13.95
CA THR A 132 3.92 -28.49 -15.03
C THR A 132 4.69 -29.74 -14.60
N THR A 133 5.24 -30.45 -15.59
CA THR A 133 6.18 -31.55 -15.38
C THR A 133 7.65 -31.11 -15.37
N LEU A 134 7.94 -29.81 -15.40
CA LEU A 134 9.29 -29.25 -15.43
C LEU A 134 10.09 -29.71 -14.21
N THR A 135 11.37 -30.04 -14.42
CA THR A 135 12.32 -30.35 -13.33
C THR A 135 13.16 -29.14 -12.94
N SER A 136 13.35 -28.21 -13.86
CA SER A 136 14.11 -26.98 -13.68
C SER A 136 13.49 -25.82 -14.46
N VAL A 137 13.73 -24.60 -13.99
CA VAL A 137 13.48 -23.36 -14.72
C VAL A 137 14.82 -22.69 -14.98
N ASP A 138 15.38 -22.91 -16.17
CA ASP A 138 16.63 -22.33 -16.68
C ASP A 138 16.43 -21.61 -18.03
N PHE A 139 15.27 -21.76 -18.64
CA PHE A 139 14.85 -21.07 -19.85
C PHE A 139 14.54 -19.57 -19.64
N LEU A 140 14.62 -19.06 -18.40
CA LEU A 140 14.40 -17.65 -18.04
C LEU A 140 15.71 -16.96 -17.61
N ASN A 141 16.87 -17.46 -18.03
CA ASN A 141 18.15 -16.92 -17.59
C ASN A 141 18.33 -15.43 -17.90
N ASP A 142 17.76 -14.94 -19.00
CA ASP A 142 17.87 -13.54 -19.42
C ASP A 142 16.79 -12.62 -18.80
N LEU A 143 15.81 -13.19 -18.10
CA LEU A 143 14.69 -12.45 -17.53
C LEU A 143 15.17 -11.52 -16.42
N GLY A 144 15.04 -10.22 -16.65
CA GLY A 144 15.44 -9.18 -15.71
C GLY A 144 14.29 -8.56 -14.92
N PHE A 145 13.13 -8.44 -15.56
CA PHE A 145 12.04 -7.60 -15.04
C PHE A 145 10.68 -8.23 -15.27
N VAL A 146 9.88 -8.30 -14.20
CA VAL A 146 8.46 -8.67 -14.26
C VAL A 146 7.66 -7.58 -13.57
N ILE A 147 6.93 -6.78 -14.34
CA ILE A 147 6.25 -5.57 -13.85
C ILE A 147 4.75 -5.68 -14.11
N SER A 148 3.93 -5.50 -13.08
CA SER A 148 2.47 -5.61 -13.16
C SER A 148 1.82 -4.46 -12.40
N PHE A 149 0.92 -3.71 -13.06
CA PHE A 149 0.34 -2.46 -12.54
C PHE A 149 -1.12 -2.58 -12.06
N ASN A 150 -1.84 -3.62 -12.47
CA ASN A 150 -3.27 -3.80 -12.18
C ASN A 150 -3.48 -5.12 -11.43
N GLU A 151 -3.20 -5.14 -10.13
CA GLU A 151 -3.37 -6.35 -9.33
C GLU A 151 -4.50 -6.21 -8.31
N HIS A 152 -5.47 -7.13 -8.43
CA HIS A 152 -6.24 -7.56 -7.27
C HIS A 152 -5.28 -8.24 -6.29
N CYS A 153 -5.44 -7.97 -4.99
CA CYS A 153 -4.45 -8.26 -3.94
C CYS A 153 -4.07 -9.73 -3.72
N ASP A 154 -4.65 -10.66 -4.47
CA ASP A 154 -4.39 -12.10 -4.38
C ASP A 154 -3.56 -12.66 -5.55
N THR A 155 -3.16 -11.82 -6.52
CA THR A 155 -2.37 -12.30 -7.66
C THR A 155 -0.91 -11.92 -7.54
N SER A 156 -0.02 -12.85 -7.83
CA SER A 156 1.42 -12.60 -7.94
C SER A 156 1.81 -12.28 -9.38
N SER A 157 2.78 -11.39 -9.55
CA SER A 157 3.32 -11.06 -10.88
C SER A 157 4.25 -12.15 -11.38
N LEU A 158 4.98 -12.81 -10.49
CA LEU A 158 5.81 -13.98 -10.78
C LEU A 158 5.41 -15.13 -9.84
N GLN A 159 4.97 -16.24 -10.41
CA GLN A 159 4.46 -17.38 -9.64
C GLN A 159 4.99 -18.71 -10.17
N PHE A 160 5.49 -19.55 -9.26
CA PHE A 160 5.80 -20.95 -9.50
C PHE A 160 5.03 -21.82 -8.50
N SER A 161 4.01 -22.56 -8.95
CA SER A 161 3.17 -23.30 -8.00
C SER A 161 2.75 -24.70 -8.44
N HIS A 162 2.73 -25.64 -7.50
CA HIS A 162 2.22 -27.00 -7.70
C HIS A 162 2.94 -27.79 -8.82
N ASN A 163 4.19 -27.46 -9.13
CA ASN A 163 5.01 -28.19 -10.09
C ASN A 163 5.71 -29.35 -9.36
N LYS A 164 5.10 -30.54 -9.39
CA LYS A 164 5.50 -31.70 -8.57
C LYS A 164 6.89 -32.27 -8.89
N ASN A 165 7.48 -31.92 -10.03
CA ASN A 165 8.81 -32.37 -10.41
C ASN A 165 9.87 -31.26 -10.30
N LEU A 166 9.45 -30.02 -10.06
CA LEU A 166 10.32 -28.85 -10.17
C LEU A 166 11.26 -28.77 -8.97
N MET A 167 12.54 -29.04 -9.20
CA MET A 167 13.58 -29.09 -8.18
C MET A 167 14.44 -27.82 -8.13
N GLU A 168 14.52 -27.07 -9.23
CA GLU A 168 15.46 -25.94 -9.36
C GLU A 168 14.83 -24.77 -10.12
N ILE A 169 15.03 -23.54 -9.64
CA ILE A 169 14.63 -22.30 -10.34
C ILE A 169 15.88 -21.42 -10.44
N LYS A 170 16.27 -21.05 -11.66
CA LYS A 170 17.39 -20.17 -11.96
C LYS A 170 16.89 -18.88 -12.59
N LEU A 171 17.15 -17.77 -11.91
CA LEU A 171 16.79 -16.41 -12.35
C LEU A 171 18.00 -15.48 -12.17
N PRO A 172 19.16 -15.79 -12.78
CA PRO A 172 20.44 -15.12 -12.48
C PRO A 172 20.44 -13.63 -12.84
N ASN A 173 19.63 -13.21 -13.82
CA ASN A 173 19.55 -11.82 -14.26
C ASN A 173 18.35 -11.06 -13.69
N LEU A 174 17.53 -11.68 -12.82
CA LEU A 174 16.33 -11.05 -12.28
C LEU A 174 16.70 -9.90 -11.33
N LYS A 175 16.23 -8.70 -11.67
CA LYS A 175 16.57 -7.46 -10.96
C LYS A 175 15.38 -6.84 -10.24
N LYS A 176 14.16 -7.04 -10.76
CA LYS A 176 12.93 -6.46 -10.18
C LYS A 176 11.68 -7.26 -10.49
N VAL A 177 10.84 -7.43 -9.46
CA VAL A 177 9.48 -7.98 -9.59
C VAL A 177 8.50 -7.02 -8.92
N LEU A 178 7.65 -6.39 -9.71
CA LEU A 178 6.64 -5.45 -9.22
C LEU A 178 5.23 -6.03 -9.40
N GLY A 179 4.48 -6.04 -8.30
CA GLY A 179 3.07 -6.39 -8.23
C GLY A 179 2.37 -5.79 -7.02
N GLY A 180 1.25 -6.40 -6.65
CA GLY A 180 0.46 -6.19 -5.44
C GLY A 180 1.20 -6.69 -4.21
N SER A 181 0.47 -7.11 -3.17
CA SER A 181 1.08 -7.46 -1.88
C SER A 181 2.04 -8.64 -1.92
N LYS A 182 1.92 -9.54 -2.91
CA LYS A 182 2.76 -10.74 -3.06
C LYS A 182 3.29 -10.84 -4.48
N SER A 183 4.26 -10.02 -4.85
CA SER A 183 4.71 -9.91 -6.25
C SER A 183 5.42 -11.18 -6.75
N PHE A 184 6.11 -11.92 -5.88
CA PHE A 184 6.84 -13.15 -6.22
C PHE A 184 6.48 -14.29 -5.25
N VAL A 185 5.90 -15.39 -5.77
CA VAL A 185 5.47 -16.55 -4.97
C VAL A 185 6.01 -17.87 -5.53
N ILE A 186 6.48 -18.73 -4.62
CA ILE A 186 6.86 -20.12 -4.89
C ILE A 186 6.09 -21.00 -3.90
N ASN A 187 5.25 -21.92 -4.36
CA ASN A 187 4.40 -22.71 -3.45
C ASN A 187 4.10 -24.13 -3.94
N GLY A 188 4.27 -25.13 -3.08
CA GLY A 188 3.86 -26.50 -3.38
C GLY A 188 4.64 -27.17 -4.52
N ASN A 189 5.91 -26.78 -4.70
CA ASN A 189 6.83 -27.45 -5.62
C ASN A 189 7.69 -28.49 -4.88
N ASN A 190 8.32 -29.42 -5.59
CA ASN A 190 9.09 -30.50 -4.96
C ASN A 190 10.54 -30.12 -4.62
N GLY A 191 11.06 -29.08 -5.28
CA GLY A 191 12.32 -28.46 -4.92
C GLY A 191 12.20 -27.96 -3.50
N ASN A 192 13.15 -28.33 -2.67
CA ASN A 192 13.14 -28.01 -1.24
C ASN A 192 13.51 -26.53 -1.01
N PHE A 193 12.84 -25.62 -1.72
CA PHE A 193 13.11 -24.18 -1.77
C PHE A 193 12.93 -23.54 -0.40
N ALA A 194 11.90 -23.95 0.36
CA ALA A 194 11.67 -23.54 1.74
C ALA A 194 12.78 -23.98 2.72
N ASN A 195 13.69 -24.84 2.27
CA ASN A 195 14.84 -25.33 3.03
C ASN A 195 16.18 -24.90 2.43
N SER A 196 16.20 -24.16 1.33
CA SER A 196 17.44 -23.69 0.70
C SER A 196 17.66 -22.22 1.03
N SER A 197 18.34 -21.94 2.16
CA SER A 197 18.80 -20.57 2.48
C SER A 197 19.64 -19.99 1.35
N LYS A 198 20.39 -20.83 0.63
CA LYS A 198 21.17 -20.47 -0.55
C LYS A 198 20.31 -19.87 -1.67
N PHE A 199 19.15 -20.45 -1.97
CA PHE A 199 18.25 -19.94 -3.01
C PHE A 199 17.75 -18.53 -2.68
N CYS A 200 17.30 -18.31 -1.44
CA CYS A 200 16.89 -16.98 -0.98
C CYS A 200 18.02 -15.96 -1.13
N CYS A 201 19.24 -16.32 -0.73
CA CYS A 201 20.39 -15.45 -0.86
C CYS A 201 20.72 -15.12 -2.34
N GLU A 202 20.67 -16.11 -3.23
CA GLU A 202 20.92 -15.91 -4.68
C GLU A 202 19.95 -14.90 -5.30
N ILE A 203 18.65 -15.01 -4.97
CA ILE A 203 17.64 -14.08 -5.44
C ILE A 203 17.80 -12.70 -4.80
N GLU A 204 17.98 -12.61 -3.48
CA GLU A 204 18.16 -11.34 -2.77
C GLU A 204 19.34 -10.51 -3.31
N ASN A 205 20.42 -11.18 -3.75
CA ASN A 205 21.58 -10.51 -4.34
C ASN A 205 21.34 -9.99 -5.75
N GLY A 206 20.50 -10.65 -6.54
CA GLY A 206 20.18 -10.23 -7.91
C GLY A 206 19.25 -9.02 -7.95
N LEU A 207 18.38 -8.87 -6.94
CA LEU A 207 17.36 -7.85 -6.89
C LEU A 207 17.89 -6.47 -6.44
N TYR A 208 17.31 -5.40 -7.00
CA TYR A 208 17.66 -4.00 -6.69
C TYR A 208 17.27 -3.50 -5.26
N LYS A 209 17.12 -4.39 -4.27
CA LYS A 209 16.87 -4.09 -2.83
C LYS A 209 15.50 -3.52 -2.43
N ALA A 210 14.39 -4.03 -2.95
CA ALA A 210 13.11 -3.92 -2.22
C ALA A 210 12.82 -5.26 -1.52
N SER A 211 12.66 -5.24 -0.19
CA SER A 211 12.29 -6.44 0.58
C SER A 211 10.95 -7.06 0.14
N SER A 212 10.10 -6.27 -0.53
CA SER A 212 8.83 -6.72 -1.12
C SER A 212 8.98 -7.55 -2.39
N ASP A 213 10.17 -7.59 -3.01
CA ASP A 213 10.38 -8.21 -4.32
C ASP A 213 11.01 -9.61 -4.18
N VAL A 214 11.32 -10.02 -2.95
CA VAL A 214 11.86 -11.33 -2.57
C VAL A 214 10.73 -12.37 -2.55
N PRO A 215 10.97 -13.63 -2.98
CA PRO A 215 9.90 -14.62 -3.06
C PRO A 215 9.34 -15.00 -1.69
N LEU A 216 8.02 -15.13 -1.61
CA LEU A 216 7.33 -15.85 -0.55
C LEU A 216 7.32 -17.35 -0.92
N ILE A 217 8.03 -18.17 -0.13
CA ILE A 217 8.24 -19.59 -0.42
C ILE A 217 7.43 -20.44 0.58
N ASP A 218 6.46 -21.21 0.09
CA ASP A 218 5.56 -22.04 0.92
C ASP A 218 4.99 -21.25 2.11
N ARG A 219 4.56 -20.01 1.83
CA ARG A 219 4.02 -19.03 2.79
C ARG A 219 5.01 -18.54 3.85
N GLN A 220 6.31 -18.71 3.63
CA GLN A 220 7.38 -18.20 4.49
C GLN A 220 8.21 -17.17 3.73
N THR A 221 8.58 -16.10 4.42
CA THR A 221 9.53 -15.12 3.89
C THR A 221 10.94 -15.72 3.86
N CYS A 222 11.78 -15.23 2.96
CA CYS A 222 13.19 -15.63 2.94
C CYS A 222 13.91 -15.33 4.27
N GLU A 223 13.55 -14.22 4.94
CA GLU A 223 14.03 -13.89 6.28
C GLU A 223 13.69 -14.99 7.30
N ALA A 224 12.43 -15.43 7.35
CA ALA A 224 12.01 -16.49 8.27
C ALA A 224 12.70 -17.85 7.97
N ILE A 225 12.98 -18.15 6.70
CA ILE A 225 13.72 -19.36 6.30
C ILE A 225 15.18 -19.28 6.74
N GLN A 226 15.83 -18.12 6.54
CA GLN A 226 17.21 -17.88 6.95
C GLN A 226 17.37 -17.97 8.48
N GLU A 227 16.44 -17.36 9.24
CA GLU A 227 16.42 -17.40 10.70
C GLU A 227 16.29 -18.83 11.25
N LYS A 228 15.35 -19.62 10.70
CA LYS A 228 15.16 -21.03 11.11
C LYS A 228 16.41 -21.88 10.90
N LYS A 229 17.28 -21.52 9.95
CA LYS A 229 18.48 -22.28 9.61
C LYS A 229 19.78 -21.72 10.18
N GLN A 230 19.74 -20.59 10.89
CA GLN A 230 20.93 -19.91 11.43
C GLN A 230 22.02 -19.67 10.38
N LEU A 231 21.63 -19.50 9.11
CA LEU A 231 22.56 -19.41 7.98
C LEU A 231 22.35 -18.05 7.32
N LYS A 232 23.31 -17.14 7.51
CA LYS A 232 23.24 -15.80 6.91
C LYS A 232 23.86 -15.86 5.52
N CYS A 233 23.36 -15.04 4.59
CA CYS A 233 23.95 -14.95 3.25
C CYS A 233 25.43 -14.55 3.26
N SER A 234 25.89 -13.88 4.33
CA SER A 234 27.30 -13.57 4.58
C SER A 234 28.21 -14.80 4.75
N ASP A 235 27.63 -15.94 5.08
CA ASP A 235 28.36 -17.14 5.49
C ASP A 235 28.59 -18.10 4.29
N ILE A 236 28.06 -17.76 3.10
CA ILE A 236 28.20 -18.54 1.87
C ILE A 236 29.47 -18.09 1.11
N PRO A 237 30.44 -18.98 0.83
CA PRO A 237 31.65 -18.62 0.09
C PRO A 237 31.32 -18.08 -1.32
N GLY A 238 31.84 -16.90 -1.67
CA GLY A 238 31.54 -16.20 -2.93
C GLY A 238 30.38 -15.20 -2.85
N PHE A 239 29.63 -15.15 -1.73
CA PHE A 239 28.65 -14.11 -1.47
C PHE A 239 29.31 -12.83 -0.96
N GLN A 240 29.69 -11.94 -1.89
CA GLN A 240 29.91 -10.54 -1.54
C GLN A 240 28.60 -9.79 -1.69
N LYS A 241 27.92 -9.49 -0.57
CA LYS A 241 26.91 -8.43 -0.55
C LYS A 241 27.60 -7.20 -1.14
N LEU A 242 27.07 -6.63 -2.23
CA LEU A 242 27.50 -5.33 -2.75
C LEU A 242 27.33 -4.31 -1.61
N LYS A 243 28.40 -4.16 -0.81
CA LYS A 243 28.51 -3.27 0.32
C LYS A 243 28.63 -1.86 -0.24
N LEU A 244 27.49 -1.25 -0.57
CA LEU A 244 27.38 0.19 -0.41
C LEU A 244 27.11 0.47 1.08
N LEU A 245 28.22 0.60 1.81
CA LEU A 245 28.44 1.27 3.10
C LEU A 245 27.23 1.45 4.05
N GLU A 246 27.09 0.52 5.00
CA GLU A 246 26.45 0.75 6.32
C GLU A 246 27.33 1.61 7.24
N LYS A 247 27.71 2.83 6.81
CA LYS A 247 28.38 3.79 7.69
C LYS A 247 27.66 5.13 7.70
N VAL A 248 26.47 5.18 8.31
CA VAL A 248 26.02 6.38 9.03
C VAL A 248 25.18 5.94 10.23
N ASN A 249 25.84 5.59 11.33
CA ASN A 249 25.23 5.71 12.65
C ASN A 249 26.25 6.29 13.63
N SER A 250 26.23 7.62 13.76
CA SER A 250 26.70 8.39 14.93
C SER A 250 26.66 9.92 14.75
N ALA A 251 26.11 10.46 13.65
CA ALA A 251 26.04 11.92 13.45
C ALA A 251 24.67 12.45 12.98
N ILE A 252 23.57 11.78 13.36
CA ILE A 252 22.21 12.28 13.11
C ILE A 252 21.71 13.05 14.34
N GLN A 253 22.24 14.26 14.52
CA GLN A 253 21.56 15.34 15.24
C GLN A 253 22.04 16.66 14.63
N ARG A 254 21.11 17.36 13.98
CA ARG A 254 21.17 18.70 13.35
C ARG A 254 21.38 18.74 11.84
N ILE A 255 20.61 19.66 11.26
CA ILE A 255 20.56 20.14 9.88
C ILE A 255 19.49 19.45 9.01
N LEU A 256 18.24 19.84 9.23
CA LEU A 256 17.24 19.94 8.17
C LEU A 256 16.90 21.42 8.01
N LYS A 257 17.53 22.08 7.02
CA LYS A 257 17.05 23.34 6.48
C LYS A 257 16.12 23.02 5.32
N ILE A 258 14.84 23.28 5.56
CA ILE A 258 13.73 23.23 4.62
C ILE A 258 13.93 24.35 3.59
N GLN A 259 13.83 24.03 2.30
CA GLN A 259 13.49 25.00 1.25
C GLN A 259 13.00 24.25 0.01
N ASN A 260 11.68 24.11 -0.12
CA ASN A 260 10.99 24.48 -1.35
C ASN A 260 9.52 24.74 -1.02
N ILE A 261 9.09 25.95 -1.40
CA ILE A 261 7.86 26.58 -0.98
C ILE A 261 6.78 26.25 -2.01
N ASP A 262 5.84 25.42 -1.60
CA ASP A 262 4.49 25.43 -2.14
C ASP A 262 3.60 26.25 -1.21
N THR A 263 2.60 26.91 -1.77
CA THR A 263 1.89 28.04 -1.17
C THR A 263 1.36 27.73 0.24
N VAL A 264 2.12 28.13 1.27
CA VAL A 264 1.70 27.99 2.68
C VAL A 264 0.71 29.12 2.98
N LEU A 265 -0.57 28.78 3.10
CA LEU A 265 -1.57 29.69 3.66
C LEU A 265 -1.31 29.82 5.17
N LYS A 266 -0.65 30.90 5.58
CA LYS A 266 -0.51 31.27 7.00
C LYS A 266 -1.82 31.93 7.46
N LEU A 267 -2.71 31.14 8.05
CA LEU A 267 -4.02 31.61 8.51
C LEU A 267 -3.96 32.09 9.97
N GLN A 268 -4.54 33.26 10.25
CA GLN A 268 -4.83 33.70 11.62
C GLN A 268 -6.20 33.16 12.06
N LYS A 269 -6.37 32.89 13.37
CA LYS A 269 -7.53 32.21 14.00
C LYS A 269 -8.93 32.72 13.54
N SER A 270 -9.06 33.98 13.14
CA SER A 270 -10.34 34.58 12.71
C SER A 270 -10.75 34.29 11.26
N GLN A 271 -9.89 33.68 10.44
CA GLN A 271 -10.14 33.50 9.00
C GLN A 271 -10.59 32.08 8.62
N ILE A 272 -10.61 31.12 9.56
CA ILE A 272 -10.81 29.69 9.27
C ILE A 272 -12.29 29.28 9.19
N LEU A 273 -13.17 30.00 9.88
CA LEU A 273 -14.59 29.67 10.09
C LEU A 273 -15.45 29.56 8.82
N ASN A 274 -14.96 30.01 7.65
CA ASN A 274 -15.74 30.07 6.41
C ASN A 274 -15.15 29.25 5.25
N PHE A 275 -14.14 28.39 5.48
CA PHE A 275 -13.62 27.54 4.41
C PHE A 275 -14.54 26.34 4.16
N GLN A 276 -15.41 26.51 3.17
CA GLN A 276 -16.09 25.44 2.47
C GLN A 276 -15.59 25.49 1.02
N ASN A 277 -15.21 24.34 0.46
CA ASN A 277 -14.62 24.18 -0.87
C ASN A 277 -13.14 24.63 -0.95
N PHE A 278 -12.22 23.68 -0.79
CA PHE A 278 -10.79 23.88 -1.02
C PHE A 278 -10.47 23.82 -2.52
N ASN A 279 -10.67 24.92 -3.22
CA ASN A 279 -10.35 25.07 -4.64
C ASN A 279 -9.08 25.92 -4.81
N SER A 280 -8.05 25.36 -5.44
CA SER A 280 -6.88 26.13 -5.87
C SER A 280 -7.22 26.92 -7.13
N SER A 281 -6.88 28.20 -7.17
CA SER A 281 -6.94 29.03 -8.39
C SER A 281 -5.83 28.70 -9.38
N ASP A 282 -4.80 27.97 -8.93
CA ASP A 282 -3.72 27.44 -9.75
C ASP A 282 -4.07 25.99 -10.17
N PRO A 283 -4.31 25.73 -11.48
CA PRO A 283 -4.68 24.41 -11.99
C PRO A 283 -3.62 23.31 -11.77
N SER A 284 -2.38 23.71 -11.48
CA SER A 284 -1.24 22.82 -11.23
C SER A 284 -1.13 22.39 -9.75
N LYS A 285 -1.76 23.14 -8.82
CA LYS A 285 -1.71 22.88 -7.38
C LYS A 285 -3.01 22.27 -6.91
N ARG A 286 -2.87 21.09 -6.35
CA ARG A 286 -3.87 20.04 -6.48
C ARG A 286 -4.20 19.37 -5.13
N LYS A 287 -3.38 19.63 -4.13
CA LYS A 287 -3.64 19.39 -2.71
C LYS A 287 -3.41 20.70 -1.95
N VAL A 288 -4.25 20.98 -0.96
CA VAL A 288 -4.04 22.09 -0.05
C VAL A 288 -3.31 21.54 1.17
N TYR A 289 -2.01 21.85 1.26
CA TYR A 289 -1.21 21.56 2.44
C TYR A 289 -1.42 22.66 3.46
N ILE A 290 -2.05 22.31 4.58
CA ILE A 290 -2.28 23.24 5.67
C ILE A 290 -1.24 22.94 6.73
N GLN A 291 -0.23 23.82 6.80
CA GLN A 291 0.82 23.79 7.80
C GLN A 291 0.63 24.94 8.80
N TYR A 292 0.64 24.59 10.08
CA TYR A 292 0.61 25.57 11.17
C TYR A 292 2.02 25.75 11.73
N ASP A 293 2.59 26.93 11.54
CA ASP A 293 3.85 27.29 12.19
C ASP A 293 3.55 27.93 13.55
N TYR A 294 3.98 27.27 14.64
CA TYR A 294 4.05 27.86 15.97
C TYR A 294 5.16 28.93 16.02
N PHE A 295 4.91 30.11 15.48
CA PHE A 295 5.81 31.25 15.68
C PHE A 295 5.60 31.83 17.07
N GLY A 296 6.42 31.36 18.03
CA GLY A 296 6.95 32.23 19.08
C GLY A 296 6.00 32.77 20.14
N ILE A 297 4.85 32.14 20.41
CA ILE A 297 4.06 32.49 21.60
C ILE A 297 4.26 31.41 22.66
N LYS A 298 5.10 31.71 23.66
CA LYS A 298 5.03 31.07 24.97
C LYS A 298 3.70 31.47 25.63
N SER A 299 2.58 30.88 25.20
CA SER A 299 1.31 30.94 25.93
C SER A 299 0.47 29.73 25.55
N GLN A 300 -0.23 29.19 26.55
CA GLN A 300 -0.95 27.92 26.60
C GLN A 300 -2.19 27.82 25.69
N ASN A 301 -2.19 28.46 24.50
CA ASN A 301 -3.32 28.47 23.59
C ASN A 301 -3.07 27.52 22.42
N TYR A 302 -3.37 26.23 22.62
CA TYR A 302 -3.46 25.26 21.53
C TYR A 302 -4.45 25.75 20.47
N VAL A 303 -4.11 25.57 19.19
CA VAL A 303 -5.07 25.77 18.10
C VAL A 303 -6.09 24.64 18.20
N CYS A 304 -7.34 25.00 18.49
CA CYS A 304 -8.44 24.05 18.50
C CYS A 304 -9.20 24.08 17.16
N PHE A 305 -9.81 22.95 16.79
CA PHE A 305 -10.66 22.79 15.62
C PHE A 305 -12.10 22.51 16.06
N SER A 306 -13.06 23.21 15.46
CA SER A 306 -14.47 22.83 15.54
C SER A 306 -14.72 21.51 14.81
N LEU A 307 -15.85 20.85 15.10
CA LEU A 307 -16.21 19.59 14.46
C LEU A 307 -16.52 19.79 12.97
N GLU A 308 -17.09 20.93 12.62
CA GLU A 308 -17.32 21.38 11.25
C GLU A 308 -16.00 21.53 10.49
N GLU A 309 -15.02 22.22 11.08
CA GLU A 309 -13.68 22.37 10.50
C GLU A 309 -13.00 21.01 10.33
N THR A 310 -12.99 20.17 11.36
CA THR A 310 -12.44 18.81 11.28
C THR A 310 -13.11 18.02 10.15
N SER A 311 -14.43 18.14 10.00
CA SER A 311 -15.16 17.43 8.94
C SER A 311 -14.80 17.94 7.55
N ASN A 312 -14.68 19.25 7.39
CA ASN A 312 -14.29 19.85 6.12
C ASN A 312 -12.85 19.50 5.74
N PHE A 313 -11.91 19.61 6.69
CA PHE A 313 -10.49 19.34 6.43
C PHE A 313 -10.20 17.86 6.26
N TYR A 314 -10.71 17.01 7.16
CA TYR A 314 -10.40 15.58 7.17
C TYR A 314 -11.35 14.76 6.28
N GLY A 315 -12.49 15.32 5.91
CA GLY A 315 -13.42 14.75 4.92
C GLY A 315 -13.07 15.13 3.49
N ALA A 316 -12.28 16.19 3.28
CA ALA A 316 -11.80 16.56 1.95
C ALA A 316 -10.71 15.60 1.46
N GLU A 317 -10.88 15.11 0.24
CA GLU A 317 -9.95 14.18 -0.43
C GLU A 317 -8.63 14.88 -0.78
N ASN A 318 -8.65 16.19 -1.00
CA ASN A 318 -7.53 17.00 -1.47
C ASN A 318 -6.83 17.83 -0.38
N VAL A 319 -7.17 17.65 0.90
CA VAL A 319 -6.56 18.38 2.02
C VAL A 319 -5.60 17.47 2.78
N VAL A 320 -4.38 17.96 2.99
CA VAL A 320 -3.37 17.29 3.82
C VAL A 320 -2.98 18.24 4.96
N MET A 321 -3.22 17.81 6.20
CA MET A 321 -2.89 18.60 7.39
C MET A 321 -1.59 18.11 8.02
N SER A 322 -0.73 19.05 8.46
CA SER A 322 0.40 18.71 9.32
C SER A 322 -0.07 18.54 10.76
N ASN A 323 -0.09 17.29 11.23
CA ASN A 323 -0.61 16.94 12.55
C ASN A 323 0.35 17.32 13.69
N GLN A 324 0.40 18.59 14.10
CA GLN A 324 1.06 18.96 15.36
C GLN A 324 0.04 19.57 16.32
N ASP A 325 -0.11 18.91 17.48
CA ASP A 325 -0.80 19.35 18.70
C ASP A 325 -2.12 20.10 18.48
N GLN A 326 -3.09 19.40 17.87
CA GLN A 326 -4.45 19.88 17.66
C GLN A 326 -5.36 19.47 18.82
N THR A 327 -6.39 20.25 19.09
CA THR A 327 -7.45 19.89 20.05
C THR A 327 -8.81 20.18 19.44
N TYR A 328 -9.88 19.59 19.97
CA TYR A 328 -11.22 20.01 19.60
C TYR A 328 -11.60 21.29 20.35
N CYS A 329 -12.22 22.24 19.66
CA CYS A 329 -12.80 23.41 20.33
C CYS A 329 -14.01 22.99 21.16
N ASN A 330 -14.31 23.77 22.22
CA ASN A 330 -15.57 23.61 22.94
C ASN A 330 -16.74 23.77 21.98
N HIS A 331 -17.56 22.72 21.89
CA HIS A 331 -18.71 22.66 20.99
C HIS A 331 -20.00 22.49 21.81
N SER A 332 -20.97 23.38 21.61
CA SER A 332 -22.25 23.38 22.31
C SER A 332 -23.45 23.00 21.43
N SER A 333 -23.27 22.91 20.11
CA SER A 333 -24.34 22.51 19.19
C SER A 333 -24.65 21.01 19.32
N ALA A 334 -25.91 20.67 19.08
CA ALA A 334 -26.40 19.29 19.02
C ALA A 334 -26.34 18.71 17.59
N THR A 335 -25.86 19.50 16.62
CA THR A 335 -25.74 19.10 15.22
C THR A 335 -24.47 19.63 14.58
N VAL A 336 -23.93 18.88 13.61
CA VAL A 336 -22.85 19.31 12.70
C VAL A 336 -23.35 19.13 11.28
N PHE A 337 -23.39 20.20 10.49
CA PHE A 337 -24.02 20.21 9.14
C PHE A 337 -25.47 19.69 9.11
N GLY A 338 -26.23 19.91 10.18
CA GLY A 338 -27.61 19.42 10.31
C GLY A 338 -27.71 17.94 10.66
N GLU A 339 -26.60 17.21 10.75
CA GLU A 339 -26.57 15.83 11.23
C GLU A 339 -26.54 15.78 12.76
N ARG A 340 -27.27 14.83 13.36
CA ARG A 340 -27.36 14.70 14.82
C ARG A 340 -26.02 14.32 15.42
N LEU A 341 -25.52 15.16 16.33
CA LEU A 341 -24.30 14.92 17.11
C LEU A 341 -24.67 14.40 18.49
N CYS A 342 -24.15 13.23 18.83
CA CYS A 342 -24.25 12.66 20.16
C CYS A 342 -22.90 12.76 20.88
N LYS A 343 -22.92 13.08 22.16
CA LYS A 343 -21.72 13.15 23.00
C LYS A 343 -21.63 11.93 23.88
N VAL A 344 -20.42 11.40 24.03
CA VAL A 344 -20.10 10.33 24.98
C VAL A 344 -19.25 10.95 26.07
N SER A 345 -19.82 11.08 27.27
CA SER A 345 -19.09 11.55 28.45
C SER A 345 -18.19 10.43 29.00
N GLU A 346 -17.14 10.76 29.75
CA GLU A 346 -16.17 9.78 30.30
C GLU A 346 -16.81 8.70 31.20
N SER A 347 -18.05 8.92 31.67
CA SER A 347 -18.83 7.99 32.49
C SER A 347 -20.01 7.33 31.75
N GLU A 348 -20.18 7.60 30.46
CA GLU A 348 -21.30 7.12 29.65
C GLU A 348 -20.88 5.97 28.76
N ASN A 349 -21.62 4.87 28.86
CA ASN A 349 -21.48 3.69 28.01
C ASN A 349 -22.47 3.79 26.83
N ILE A 350 -22.23 3.09 25.72
CA ILE A 350 -23.13 2.97 24.55
C ILE A 350 -24.60 2.70 24.92
N LYS A 351 -24.87 2.04 26.05
CA LYS A 351 -26.22 1.87 26.59
C LYS A 351 -26.99 3.20 26.72
N ASN A 352 -26.33 4.25 27.18
CA ASN A 352 -26.92 5.58 27.40
C ASN A 352 -26.79 6.50 26.19
N LEU A 353 -26.11 6.05 25.12
CA LEU A 353 -26.06 6.79 23.87
C LEU A 353 -27.48 6.94 23.33
N GLU A 354 -27.82 8.15 22.90
CA GLU A 354 -29.10 8.42 22.27
C GLU A 354 -29.25 7.62 20.96
N GLU A 355 -30.49 7.44 20.50
CA GLU A 355 -30.73 6.79 19.21
C GLU A 355 -30.60 7.79 18.05
N ASN A 356 -30.41 7.26 16.84
CA ASN A 356 -30.32 8.03 15.58
C ASN A 356 -29.16 9.03 15.53
N CYS A 357 -28.09 8.77 16.27
CA CYS A 357 -26.84 9.51 16.14
C CYS A 357 -26.26 9.29 14.73
N GLN A 358 -25.86 10.37 14.09
CA GLN A 358 -25.13 10.33 12.81
C GLN A 358 -23.66 10.64 13.03
N ARG A 359 -23.35 11.42 14.07
CA ARG A 359 -21.99 11.79 14.47
C ARG A 359 -21.82 11.61 15.97
N ILE A 360 -20.63 11.21 16.39
CA ILE A 360 -20.30 11.01 17.79
C ILE A 360 -19.09 11.86 18.17
N PHE A 361 -19.13 12.51 19.32
CA PHE A 361 -18.01 13.21 19.93
C PHE A 361 -17.64 12.57 21.26
N GLY A 362 -16.39 12.12 21.40
CA GLY A 362 -15.89 11.49 22.63
C GLY A 362 -15.18 10.16 22.39
N ILE A 363 -14.91 9.45 23.49
CA ILE A 363 -14.31 8.10 23.48
C ILE A 363 -15.45 7.10 23.64
N LEU A 364 -15.70 6.30 22.61
CA LEU A 364 -16.72 5.27 22.61
C LEU A 364 -16.06 3.91 22.84
N GLU A 365 -16.35 3.31 23.99
CA GLU A 365 -15.91 1.96 24.35
C GLU A 365 -17.10 1.00 24.27
N ILE A 366 -16.92 -0.12 23.58
CA ILE A 366 -17.89 -1.22 23.48
C ILE A 366 -17.23 -2.44 24.11
N GLY A 367 -17.70 -2.79 25.31
CA GLY A 367 -17.18 -3.87 26.12
C GLY A 367 -18.15 -5.05 26.29
N PRO A 368 -17.81 -6.01 27.17
CA PRO A 368 -18.71 -7.10 27.51
C PRO A 368 -20.05 -6.58 28.08
N GLY A 369 -21.17 -7.01 27.50
CA GLY A 369 -22.52 -6.61 27.90
C GLY A 369 -23.11 -5.46 27.09
N ASP A 370 -22.30 -4.82 26.24
CA ASP A 370 -22.70 -3.68 25.40
C ASP A 370 -23.21 -4.10 24.02
N GLU A 371 -23.04 -5.37 23.66
CA GLU A 371 -23.34 -5.90 22.33
C GLU A 371 -24.80 -5.70 21.94
N ALA A 372 -25.71 -5.70 22.92
CA ALA A 372 -27.13 -5.46 22.70
C ALA A 372 -27.46 -4.03 22.24
N PHE A 373 -26.53 -3.08 22.35
CA PHE A 373 -26.74 -1.66 22.05
C PHE A 373 -26.00 -1.18 20.79
N VAL A 374 -25.24 -2.05 20.12
CA VAL A 374 -24.44 -1.68 18.93
C VAL A 374 -25.28 -1.21 17.74
N TYR A 375 -26.57 -1.57 17.69
CA TYR A 375 -27.52 -1.08 16.68
C TYR A 375 -27.63 0.45 16.67
N LYS A 376 -27.34 1.12 17.79
CA LYS A 376 -27.34 2.59 17.88
C LYS A 376 -26.27 3.25 17.00
N LEU A 377 -25.30 2.47 16.51
CA LEU A 377 -24.21 2.95 15.66
C LEU A 377 -24.46 2.75 14.16
N GLU A 378 -25.57 2.12 13.76
CA GLU A 378 -25.85 1.78 12.36
C GLU A 378 -25.84 2.99 11.42
N ASN A 379 -26.28 4.15 11.89
CA ASN A 379 -26.34 5.40 11.11
C ASN A 379 -25.13 6.31 11.33
N VAL A 380 -24.15 5.91 12.14
CA VAL A 380 -23.01 6.74 12.48
C VAL A 380 -22.01 6.77 11.33
N THR A 381 -21.68 7.98 10.88
CA THR A 381 -20.72 8.20 9.78
C THR A 381 -19.42 8.84 10.26
N TRP A 382 -19.44 9.56 11.39
CA TRP A 382 -18.28 10.23 11.98
C TRP A 382 -18.13 9.97 13.47
N ILE A 383 -16.89 9.74 13.89
CA ILE A 383 -16.49 9.74 15.30
C ILE A 383 -15.34 10.74 15.46
N TYR A 384 -15.58 11.78 16.26
CA TYR A 384 -14.59 12.76 16.70
C TYR A 384 -14.04 12.32 18.06
N GLY A 385 -13.05 11.45 18.01
CA GLY A 385 -12.44 10.82 19.17
C GLY A 385 -12.02 9.40 18.86
N GLN A 386 -12.29 8.49 19.79
CA GLN A 386 -11.82 7.10 19.71
C GLN A 386 -13.00 6.13 19.68
N LEU A 387 -12.85 5.04 18.94
CA LEU A 387 -13.73 3.87 18.97
C LEU A 387 -12.91 2.65 19.40
N ILE A 388 -13.30 2.05 20.52
CA ILE A 388 -12.63 0.89 21.11
C ILE A 388 -13.68 -0.22 21.24
N ILE A 389 -13.44 -1.36 20.60
CA ILE A 389 -14.28 -2.56 20.69
C ILE A 389 -13.43 -3.66 21.29
N GLU A 390 -13.66 -3.98 22.56
CA GLU A 390 -12.79 -4.86 23.31
C GLU A 390 -13.53 -5.92 24.13
N ASN A 391 -13.03 -7.16 24.10
CA ASN A 391 -13.52 -8.27 24.93
C ASN A 391 -15.03 -8.60 24.75
N THR A 392 -15.62 -8.27 23.60
CA THR A 392 -17.03 -8.56 23.32
C THR A 392 -17.25 -10.00 22.84
N ASN A 393 -18.52 -10.42 22.86
CA ASN A 393 -18.99 -11.67 22.26
C ASN A 393 -19.44 -11.52 20.79
N LEU A 394 -19.17 -10.36 20.16
CA LEU A 394 -19.54 -10.10 18.77
C LEU A 394 -18.88 -11.09 17.81
N THR A 395 -19.62 -11.53 16.80
CA THR A 395 -19.11 -12.35 15.70
C THR A 395 -18.76 -11.54 14.45
N SER A 396 -19.36 -10.35 14.31
CA SER A 396 -19.08 -9.37 13.27
C SER A 396 -19.29 -7.93 13.77
N ILE A 397 -18.79 -6.94 13.04
CA ILE A 397 -19.00 -5.50 13.30
C ILE A 397 -19.72 -4.76 12.16
N ASN A 398 -20.54 -5.47 11.39
CA ASN A 398 -21.27 -4.93 10.23
C ASN A 398 -22.20 -3.74 10.55
N PHE A 399 -22.58 -3.56 11.81
CA PHE A 399 -23.29 -2.37 12.29
C PHE A 399 -22.49 -1.07 12.06
N LEU A 400 -21.19 -1.14 11.75
CA LEU A 400 -20.37 0.01 11.38
C LEU A 400 -20.24 0.24 9.88
N ASN A 401 -21.08 -0.37 9.04
CA ASN A 401 -20.95 -0.29 7.58
C ASN A 401 -21.00 1.15 7.03
N ASN A 402 -21.66 2.08 7.73
CA ASN A 402 -21.75 3.49 7.36
C ASN A 402 -20.63 4.36 7.94
N LEU A 403 -19.79 3.82 8.84
CA LEU A 403 -18.73 4.57 9.50
C LEU A 403 -17.65 4.96 8.49
N GLY A 404 -17.53 6.26 8.23
CA GLY A 404 -16.57 6.82 7.29
C GLY A 404 -15.30 7.35 7.92
N PHE A 405 -15.40 7.96 9.10
CA PHE A 405 -14.31 8.74 9.67
C PHE A 405 -14.18 8.54 11.18
N VAL A 406 -12.96 8.26 11.65
CA VAL A 406 -12.62 8.18 13.07
C VAL A 406 -11.39 9.05 13.33
N ILE A 407 -11.59 10.25 13.86
CA ILE A 407 -10.55 11.27 13.98
C ILE A 407 -10.31 11.60 15.45
N SER A 408 -9.14 11.24 15.97
CA SER A 408 -8.71 11.55 17.33
C SER A 408 -7.55 12.54 17.30
N PHE A 409 -7.67 13.62 18.07
CA PHE A 409 -6.59 14.57 18.32
C PHE A 409 -5.89 14.35 19.68
N ASP A 410 -6.24 13.28 20.40
CA ASP A 410 -5.56 12.98 21.67
C ASP A 410 -4.06 12.81 21.45
N ASN A 411 -3.29 13.43 22.35
CA ASN A 411 -1.86 13.67 22.23
C ASN A 411 -1.08 12.51 21.58
N TYR A 412 -0.20 12.92 20.67
CA TYR A 412 0.75 12.05 20.00
C TYR A 412 1.40 11.07 20.98
N TRP A 413 1.62 9.84 20.52
CA TRP A 413 2.36 8.74 21.17
C TRP A 413 1.58 7.69 21.97
N LYS A 414 0.29 7.84 22.31
CA LYS A 414 -0.34 6.85 23.23
C LYS A 414 -1.56 6.07 22.75
N LYS A 415 -2.44 6.59 21.88
CA LYS A 415 -3.71 5.89 21.59
C LYS A 415 -4.11 5.90 20.12
N SER A 416 -4.56 4.75 19.63
CA SER A 416 -5.14 4.55 18.31
C SER A 416 -6.57 5.07 18.29
N SER A 417 -7.02 5.64 17.17
CA SER A 417 -8.38 6.17 17.05
C SER A 417 -9.42 5.07 16.87
N LEU A 418 -9.06 3.97 16.19
CA LEU A 418 -9.92 2.81 15.99
C LEU A 418 -9.22 1.55 16.49
N GLN A 419 -9.82 0.86 17.47
CA GLN A 419 -9.24 -0.30 18.13
C GLN A 419 -10.27 -1.45 18.17
N ILE A 420 -9.86 -2.62 17.70
CA ILE A 420 -10.65 -3.86 17.77
C ILE A 420 -9.80 -4.93 18.43
N LEU A 421 -10.05 -5.18 19.72
CA LEU A 421 -9.12 -5.89 20.60
C LEU A 421 -9.78 -7.09 21.27
N GLN A 422 -9.11 -8.24 21.28
CA GLN A 422 -9.44 -9.36 22.18
C GLN A 422 -10.89 -9.91 22.07
N ASN A 423 -11.56 -9.72 20.93
CA ASN A 423 -12.92 -10.25 20.71
C ASN A 423 -12.82 -11.71 20.23
N LYS A 424 -12.96 -12.65 21.17
CA LYS A 424 -12.69 -14.09 20.95
C LYS A 424 -13.69 -14.81 20.06
N ASN A 425 -14.83 -14.20 19.74
CA ASN A 425 -15.82 -14.75 18.81
C ASN A 425 -15.83 -14.02 17.47
N LEU A 426 -15.07 -12.93 17.34
CA LEU A 426 -15.10 -12.07 16.16
C LEU A 426 -14.37 -12.73 15.00
N MET A 427 -15.12 -13.10 13.97
CA MET A 427 -14.62 -13.81 12.77
C MET A 427 -14.59 -12.91 11.54
N GLU A 428 -15.39 -11.84 11.53
CA GLU A 428 -15.57 -10.97 10.38
C GLU A 428 -15.51 -9.49 10.75
N ILE A 429 -14.74 -8.72 9.97
CA ILE A 429 -14.65 -7.27 10.08
C ILE A 429 -14.89 -6.71 8.69
N GLN A 430 -15.96 -5.92 8.54
CA GLN A 430 -16.29 -5.21 7.31
C GLN A 430 -16.50 -3.72 7.64
N LEU A 431 -15.80 -2.84 6.91
CA LEU A 431 -15.86 -1.39 7.07
C LEU A 431 -15.89 -0.72 5.69
N PRO A 432 -16.91 -1.01 4.85
CA PRO A 432 -16.94 -0.61 3.43
C PRO A 432 -16.92 0.90 3.21
N SER A 433 -17.47 1.68 4.15
CA SER A 433 -17.50 3.15 4.04
C SER A 433 -16.29 3.83 4.68
N LEU A 434 -15.40 3.09 5.37
CA LEU A 434 -14.32 3.69 6.14
C LEU A 434 -13.28 4.32 5.22
N LYS A 435 -13.23 5.64 5.28
CA LYS A 435 -12.40 6.52 4.47
C LYS A 435 -11.17 7.01 5.23
N ARG A 436 -11.24 7.25 6.54
CA ARG A 436 -10.09 7.77 7.30
C ARG A 436 -10.14 7.38 8.78
N ALA A 437 -9.00 6.93 9.30
CA ALA A 437 -8.73 6.81 10.73
C ALA A 437 -7.50 7.64 11.06
N LEU A 438 -7.59 8.57 12.00
CA LEU A 438 -6.48 9.46 12.37
C LEU A 438 -6.33 9.49 13.89
N GLY A 439 -5.10 9.32 14.38
CA GLY A 439 -4.78 9.27 15.80
C GLY A 439 -3.29 9.12 16.01
N GLY A 440 -2.88 8.38 17.06
CA GLY A 440 -1.49 8.10 17.39
C GLY A 440 -0.67 7.41 16.28
N TYR A 441 0.42 6.73 16.65
CA TYR A 441 1.35 6.16 15.64
C TYR A 441 0.69 5.14 14.70
N SER A 442 -0.25 4.36 15.24
CA SER A 442 -1.04 3.39 14.49
C SER A 442 -2.52 3.72 14.71
N PRO A 443 -3.17 4.54 13.87
CA PRO A 443 -4.54 5.01 14.07
C PRO A 443 -5.57 3.87 14.10
N PHE A 444 -5.31 2.78 13.38
CA PHE A 444 -6.19 1.62 13.32
C PHE A 444 -5.46 0.35 13.76
N VAL A 445 -5.91 -0.26 14.84
CA VAL A 445 -5.32 -1.47 15.43
C VAL A 445 -6.36 -2.58 15.57
N ILE A 446 -5.97 -3.79 15.15
CA ILE A 446 -6.74 -5.02 15.32
C ILE A 446 -5.81 -6.03 16.01
N THR A 447 -6.16 -6.56 17.17
CA THR A 447 -5.25 -7.49 17.89
C THR A 447 -6.00 -8.50 18.74
N GLY A 448 -5.57 -9.76 18.71
CA GLY A 448 -6.04 -10.81 19.63
C GLY A 448 -7.49 -11.25 19.39
N ASN A 449 -8.03 -11.04 18.19
CA ASN A 449 -9.36 -11.51 17.80
C ASN A 449 -9.25 -12.92 17.19
N ASN A 450 -10.38 -13.64 17.08
CA ASN A 450 -10.37 -15.03 16.58
C ASN A 450 -10.25 -15.16 15.06
N GLY A 451 -10.72 -14.15 14.31
CA GLY A 451 -10.52 -14.08 12.88
C GLY A 451 -9.03 -13.99 12.53
N ASN A 452 -8.59 -14.80 11.57
CA ASN A 452 -7.21 -14.79 11.06
C ASN A 452 -6.97 -13.58 10.12
N PHE A 453 -7.19 -12.36 10.64
CA PHE A 453 -7.20 -11.13 9.87
C PHE A 453 -5.82 -10.75 9.34
N ALA A 454 -4.75 -11.04 10.08
CA ALA A 454 -3.38 -10.78 9.64
C ALA A 454 -3.05 -11.56 8.36
N ASN A 455 -3.42 -12.84 8.28
CA ASN A 455 -3.10 -13.66 7.10
C ASN A 455 -4.15 -13.60 5.99
N ASN A 456 -5.23 -12.82 6.17
CA ASN A 456 -6.29 -12.65 5.19
C ASN A 456 -5.95 -11.50 4.22
N SER A 457 -5.33 -11.83 3.09
CA SER A 457 -4.91 -10.85 2.07
C SER A 457 -6.09 -10.07 1.49
N LYS A 458 -7.24 -10.69 1.31
CA LYS A 458 -8.47 -10.05 0.84
C LYS A 458 -8.95 -8.98 1.83
N PHE A 459 -9.07 -9.33 3.11
CA PHE A 459 -9.43 -8.38 4.17
C PHE A 459 -8.49 -7.18 4.20
N CYS A 460 -7.19 -7.46 4.16
CA CYS A 460 -6.18 -6.40 4.20
C CYS A 460 -6.24 -5.46 2.99
N CYS A 461 -6.56 -6.00 1.82
CA CYS A 461 -6.75 -5.24 0.60
C CYS A 461 -7.96 -4.32 0.66
N GLU A 462 -9.11 -4.86 1.07
CA GLU A 462 -10.38 -4.14 1.13
C GLU A 462 -10.27 -2.90 2.05
N ILE A 463 -9.68 -3.07 3.23
CA ILE A 463 -9.44 -1.95 4.14
C ILE A 463 -8.43 -0.94 3.55
N ARG A 464 -7.35 -1.39 2.90
CA ARG A 464 -6.37 -0.48 2.28
C ARG A 464 -6.93 0.29 1.09
N HIS A 465 -7.89 -0.29 0.37
CA HIS A 465 -8.57 0.38 -0.73
C HIS A 465 -9.59 1.42 -0.24
N GLY A 466 -10.28 1.15 0.88
CA GLY A 466 -11.24 2.08 1.47
C GLY A 466 -10.60 3.33 2.08
N LEU A 467 -9.41 3.22 2.67
CA LEU A 467 -8.74 4.33 3.37
C LEU A 467 -8.05 5.32 2.42
N HIS A 468 -8.22 6.64 2.67
CA HIS A 468 -7.52 7.73 2.00
C HIS A 468 -6.01 7.65 2.26
N LYS A 469 -5.34 6.91 1.38
CA LYS A 469 -3.95 6.50 1.39
C LYS A 469 -2.96 7.58 1.89
N THR A 470 -2.63 7.59 3.19
CA THR A 470 -1.27 7.92 3.67
C THR A 470 -0.63 6.67 4.29
N SER A 471 0.70 6.56 4.30
CA SER A 471 1.41 5.39 4.85
C SER A 471 1.17 5.19 6.36
N LYS A 472 0.59 6.19 7.05
CA LYS A 472 0.24 6.14 8.48
C LYS A 472 -1.15 5.55 8.74
N ASP A 473 -2.00 5.43 7.73
CA ASP A 473 -3.38 4.97 7.90
C ASP A 473 -3.52 3.45 7.69
N VAL A 474 -2.42 2.72 7.53
CA VAL A 474 -2.45 1.27 7.32
C VAL A 474 -2.78 0.58 8.66
N PRO A 475 -3.77 -0.32 8.73
CA PRO A 475 -4.09 -1.03 9.96
C PRO A 475 -2.90 -1.86 10.44
N LEU A 476 -2.66 -1.83 11.75
CA LEU A 476 -1.76 -2.75 12.43
C LEU A 476 -2.56 -3.93 12.95
N ILE A 477 -2.34 -5.12 12.39
CA ILE A 477 -3.06 -6.35 12.75
C ILE A 477 -2.09 -7.31 13.42
N ASP A 478 -2.33 -7.66 14.68
CA ASP A 478 -1.47 -8.55 15.47
C ASP A 478 0.03 -8.17 15.38
N ARG A 479 0.29 -6.86 15.48
CA ARG A 479 1.63 -6.23 15.38
C ARG A 479 2.28 -6.30 13.98
N GLN A 480 1.55 -6.71 12.97
CA GLN A 480 2.00 -6.72 11.58
C GLN A 480 1.26 -5.65 10.78
N ILE A 481 1.99 -4.95 9.90
CA ILE A 481 1.39 -3.96 9.02
C ILE A 481 0.60 -4.70 7.96
N CYS A 482 -0.68 -4.39 7.85
CA CYS A 482 -1.57 -5.00 6.89
C CYS A 482 -1.03 -4.89 5.45
N GLY A 483 -0.69 -6.02 4.83
CA GLY A 483 -0.11 -6.12 3.49
C GLY A 483 1.43 -6.12 3.41
N ASN A 484 2.14 -6.17 4.55
CA ASN A 484 3.53 -6.61 4.64
C ASN A 484 3.53 -8.07 5.12
N PHE A 485 3.30 -9.03 4.20
CA PHE A 485 3.37 -10.46 4.52
C PHE A 485 4.18 -11.22 3.48
#